data_AF-A0A1L4A082-F1
#
_entry.id   AF-A0A1L4A082-F1
#
_cell.length_a   1.000
_cell.length_b   1.000
_cell.length_c   1.000
_cell.angle_alpha   90.00
_cell.angle_beta   90.00
_cell.angle_gamma   90.00
#
_symmetry.space_group_name_H-M   'P 1'
#
loop_
_entity.id
_entity.type
_entity.pdbx_description
1 polymer ?
#
loop_
_entity_poly.entity_id
_entity_poly.type
_entity_poly.pdbx_seq_one_letter_code
_entity_poly.pdbx_strand_id
1 'polypeptide(L)' 'MENIEMRCPHCGSASILKDAAAAWDAEAQEWTLVSVHDHETCEDCERSGDYMAERRTFETGMEDAP' A
#
# COMPACT_ATOMS: atom_id res chain seq x y z
N MET A 1 -3.99 3.86 -19.29
CA MET A 1 -3.04 3.53 -18.20
C MET A 1 -3.82 2.69 -17.22
N GLU A 2 -3.34 1.48 -16.92
CA GLU A 2 -4.00 0.63 -15.93
C GLU A 2 -3.68 1.17 -14.53
N ASN A 3 -4.72 1.39 -13.72
CA ASN A 3 -4.54 1.76 -12.32
C ASN A 3 -4.60 0.50 -11.46
N ILE A 4 -3.89 0.55 -10.32
CA ILE A 4 -3.85 -0.54 -9.35
C ILE A 4 -4.36 -0.02 -8.01
N GLU A 5 -5.16 -0.85 -7.33
CA GLU A 5 -5.54 -0.67 -5.93
C GLU A 5 -5.09 -1.88 -5.11
N MET A 6 -4.60 -1.62 -3.91
CA MET A 6 -4.36 -2.63 -2.90
C MET A 6 -5.58 -2.67 -1.98
N ARG A 7 -6.18 -3.84 -1.79
CA ARG A 7 -7.41 -4.00 -1.01
C ARG A 7 -7.24 -5.03 0.11
N CYS A 8 -7.86 -4.77 1.24
CA CYS A 8 -7.95 -5.76 2.31
C CYS A 8 -8.87 -6.90 1.84
N PRO A 9 -8.41 -8.16 1.80
CA PRO A 9 -9.24 -9.30 1.42
C PRO A 9 -10.35 -9.60 2.45
N HIS A 10 -10.27 -9.02 3.65
CA HIS A 10 -11.24 -9.23 4.72
C HIS A 10 -12.38 -8.21 4.72
N CYS A 11 -12.06 -6.90 4.69
CA CYS A 11 -13.08 -5.84 4.77
C CYS A 11 -13.26 -5.04 3.46
N GLY A 12 -12.42 -5.25 2.45
CA GLY A 12 -12.47 -4.53 1.16
C GLY A 12 -11.89 -3.11 1.18
N SER A 13 -11.39 -2.64 2.33
CA SER A 13 -10.77 -1.31 2.45
C SER A 13 -9.53 -1.15 1.56
N ALA A 14 -9.24 0.08 1.13
CA ALA A 14 -7.97 0.46 0.49
C ALA A 14 -6.92 1.01 1.47
N SER A 15 -7.25 1.14 2.76
CA SER A 15 -6.36 1.62 3.82
C SER A 15 -5.37 0.51 4.21
N ILE A 16 -4.34 0.31 3.38
CA ILE A 16 -3.29 -0.71 3.54
C ILE A 16 -1.95 -0.04 3.84
N LEU A 17 -1.30 -0.48 4.91
CA LEU A 17 0.08 -0.13 5.26
C LEU A 17 1.01 -1.32 5.05
N LYS A 18 2.30 -1.04 4.82
CA LYS A 18 3.39 -2.02 4.88
C LYS A 18 4.39 -1.62 5.96
N ASP A 19 4.96 -2.63 6.61
CA ASP A 19 6.13 -2.42 7.45
C ASP A 19 7.33 -2.00 6.59
N ALA A 20 8.21 -1.22 7.18
CA ALA A 20 9.35 -0.68 6.45
C ALA A 20 10.54 -0.43 7.40
N ALA A 21 11.75 -0.57 6.86
CA ALA A 21 12.95 -0.17 7.58
C ALA A 21 13.33 1.25 7.17
N ALA A 22 13.71 2.05 8.16
CA ALA A 22 14.36 3.33 7.97
C ALA A 22 15.78 3.30 8.55
N ALA A 23 16.71 3.96 7.89
CA ALA A 23 18.08 4.14 8.36
C ALA A 23 18.33 5.62 8.67
N TRP A 24 19.16 5.88 9.69
CA TRP A 24 19.56 7.24 10.02
C TRP A 24 20.57 7.75 9.00
N ASP A 25 20.22 8.81 8.27
CA ASP A 25 21.15 9.54 7.42
C ASP A 25 21.87 10.58 8.26
N ALA A 26 23.17 10.36 8.50
CA ALA A 26 23.97 11.26 9.32
C ALA A 26 24.30 12.59 8.61
N GLU A 27 24.26 12.65 7.28
CA GLU A 27 24.51 13.89 6.54
C GLU A 27 23.25 14.75 6.52
N ALA A 28 22.11 14.14 6.19
CA ALA A 28 20.82 14.82 6.15
C ALA A 28 20.21 15.03 7.56
N GLN A 29 20.72 14.34 8.59
CA GLN A 29 20.21 14.36 9.96
C GLN A 29 18.72 13.98 10.05
N GLU A 30 18.32 12.97 9.29
CA GLU A 30 16.95 12.47 9.25
C GLU A 30 16.87 10.95 9.07
N TRP A 31 15.69 10.39 9.30
CA TRP A 31 15.40 9.00 9.00
C TRP A 31 14.94 8.85 7.56
N THR A 32 15.62 8.00 6.79
CA THR A 32 15.30 7.74 5.39
C THR A 32 14.78 6.32 5.22
N LEU A 33 13.69 6.17 4.47
CA LEU A 33 13.14 4.85 4.13
C LEU A 33 14.13 4.09 3.25
N VAL A 34 14.54 2.89 3.69
CA VAL A 34 15.53 2.08 2.96
C VAL A 34 14.95 0.80 2.35
N SER A 35 13.89 0.24 2.93
CA SER A 35 13.20 -0.90 2.37
C SER A 35 11.77 -1.00 2.89
N VAL A 36 10.90 -1.61 2.09
CA VAL A 36 9.53 -1.97 2.46
C VAL A 36 9.46 -3.48 2.53
N HIS A 37 8.81 -4.00 3.57
CA HIS A 37 8.72 -5.42 3.86
C HIS A 37 7.36 -5.98 3.45
N ASP A 38 7.25 -7.30 3.47
CA ASP A 38 6.07 -8.05 3.06
C ASP A 38 4.91 -8.01 4.06
N HIS A 39 5.17 -7.70 5.33
CA HIS A 39 4.14 -7.52 6.34
C HIS A 39 3.23 -6.34 6.01
N GLU A 40 1.93 -6.58 5.97
CA GLU A 40 0.89 -5.64 5.59
C GLU A 40 -0.19 -5.57 6.65
N THR A 41 -0.73 -4.38 6.91
CA THR A 41 -1.80 -4.15 7.89
C THR A 41 -2.93 -3.33 7.26
N CYS A 42 -4.18 -3.75 7.47
CA CYS A 42 -5.34 -2.93 7.15
C CYS A 42 -5.68 -2.02 8.33
N GLU A 43 -5.71 -0.70 8.13
CA GLU A 43 -6.00 0.26 9.21
C GLU A 43 -7.47 0.21 9.67
N ASP A 44 -8.39 -0.21 8.80
CA ASP A 44 -9.83 -0.17 9.10
C ASP A 44 -10.30 -1.39 9.91
N CYS A 45 -9.68 -2.56 9.71
CA CYS A 45 -10.09 -3.79 10.40
C CYS A 45 -8.95 -4.47 11.16
N GLU A 46 -7.79 -3.83 11.25
CA GLU A 46 -6.61 -4.22 12.03
C GLU A 46 -6.02 -5.60 11.67
N ARG A 47 -6.49 -6.22 10.57
CA ARG A 47 -5.96 -7.50 10.11
C ARG A 47 -4.59 -7.25 9.49
N SER A 48 -3.61 -8.06 9.89
CA SER A 48 -2.27 -8.03 9.35
C SER A 48 -1.75 -9.41 8.95
N GLY A 49 -0.70 -9.42 8.12
CA GLY A 49 -0.02 -10.62 7.65
C GLY A 49 0.93 -10.34 6.49
N ASP A 50 1.75 -11.32 6.14
CA ASP A 50 2.72 -11.19 5.06
C ASP A 50 2.03 -11.43 3.70
N TYR A 51 2.23 -10.52 2.74
CA TYR A 51 1.59 -10.54 1.41
C TYR A 51 0.05 -10.70 1.46
N MET A 52 -0.60 -10.04 2.42
CA MET A 52 -2.03 -10.12 2.71
C MET A 52 -2.90 -9.31 1.73
N ALA A 53 -2.45 -8.16 1.25
CA ALA A 53 -3.21 -7.23 0.45
C ALA A 53 -3.45 -7.74 -0.98
N GLU A 54 -4.70 -7.66 -1.43
CA GLU A 54 -5.11 -8.07 -2.77
C GLU A 54 -4.83 -6.95 -3.77
N ARG A 55 -4.08 -7.25 -4.84
CA ARG A 55 -3.85 -6.34 -5.97
C ARG A 55 -5.00 -6.42 -6.95
N ARG A 56 -5.69 -5.30 -7.19
CA ARG A 56 -6.75 -5.17 -8.20
C ARG A 56 -6.36 -4.19 -9.29
N THR A 57 -6.60 -4.56 -10.54
CA THR A 57 -6.39 -3.70 -11.72
C THR A 57 -7.71 -3.17 -12.24
N PHE A 58 -7.74 -1.92 -12.70
CA PHE A 58 -8.90 -1.34 -13.38
C PHE A 58 -8.47 -0.37 -14.48
N GLU A 59 -9.30 -0.30 -15.52
CA GLU A 59 -9.08 0.58 -16.66
C GLU A 59 -9.67 1.96 -16.36
N THR A 60 -8.79 2.96 -16.24
CA THR A 60 -9.23 4.35 -16.13
C THR A 60 -9.42 4.91 -17.55
N GLY A 61 -10.67 4.90 -18.06
CA GLY A 61 -11.00 5.56 -19.33
C GLY A 61 -12.19 4.98 -20.11
N MET A 62 -13.41 5.33 -19.72
CA MET A 62 -14.43 5.77 -20.68
C MET A 62 -15.03 7.04 -20.10
N GLU A 63 -14.47 8.16 -20.52
CA GLU A 63 -15.09 9.46 -20.38
C GLU A 63 -16.33 9.42 -21.28
N ASP A 64 -17.50 9.15 -20.69
CA ASP A 64 -18.79 9.44 -21.31
C ASP A 64 -18.88 10.96 -21.50
N ALA A 65 -18.25 11.45 -22.56
CA ALA A 65 -18.58 12.74 -23.15
C ALA A 65 -20.03 12.65 -23.66
N PRO A 66 -20.84 13.71 -23.50
CA PRO A 66 -22.29 13.68 -23.67
C PRO A 66 -22.78 13.24 -25.05
#